data_AF-A0A7Z7LNQ5-F1
#
_entry.id   AF-A0A7Z7LNQ5-F1
#
_cell.length_a   1.000
_cell.length_b   1.000
_cell.length_c   1.000
_cell.angle_alpha   90.00
_cell.angle_beta   90.00
_cell.angle_gamma   90.00
#
_symmetry.space_group_name_H-M   'P 1'
#
loop_
_entity.id
_entity.type
_entity.pdbx_description
1 polymer ?
#
loop_
_entity_poly.entity_id
_entity_poly.type
_entity_poly.pdbx_seq_one_letter_code
_entity_poly.pdbx_strand_id
1 'polypeptide(L)'
;MSARSAAARFGIGISTAIAWIASARQGRLTPAKQGRRGGSRLDAHEDFIIGMIEEAKDITLNEMVLRLHVERAVSIGRSALDVWLRKRGWTFKKDRTCTGAGPS
;
A
#
# COMPACT_ATOMS: atom_id res chain seq x y z
N MET A 1 7.14 -2.13 -38.95
CA MET A 1 6.04 -3.12 -38.88
C MET A 1 4.79 -2.42 -38.37
N SER A 2 3.63 -2.60 -39.01
CA SER A 2 2.37 -2.00 -38.55
C SER A 2 1.80 -2.78 -37.34
N ALA A 3 0.93 -2.16 -36.54
CA ALA A 3 0.31 -2.84 -35.39
C ALA A 3 -0.49 -4.09 -35.80
N ARG A 4 -1.16 -4.05 -36.96
CA ARG A 4 -1.90 -5.20 -37.50
C ARG A 4 -0.96 -6.33 -37.94
N SER A 5 0.19 -5.99 -38.51
CA SER A 5 1.22 -6.99 -38.86
C SER A 5 1.84 -7.63 -37.62
N ALA A 6 2.09 -6.85 -36.56
CA ALA A 6 2.55 -7.38 -35.29
C ALA A 6 1.49 -8.27 -34.62
N ALA A 7 0.22 -7.85 -34.63
CA ALA A 7 -0.90 -8.64 -34.12
C ALA A 7 -0.99 -10.02 -34.80
N ALA A 8 -0.93 -10.06 -36.13
CA ALA A 8 -0.94 -11.31 -36.88
C ALA A 8 0.28 -12.19 -36.61
N ARG A 9 1.48 -11.59 -36.50
CA ARG A 9 2.74 -12.32 -36.24
C ARG A 9 2.79 -12.97 -34.86
N PHE A 10 2.25 -12.30 -33.84
CA PHE A 10 2.34 -12.74 -32.44
C PHE A 10 1.04 -13.31 -31.88
N GLY A 11 -0.03 -13.38 -32.68
CA GLY A 11 -1.34 -13.88 -32.25
C GLY A 11 -2.01 -13.03 -31.16
N ILE A 12 -1.69 -11.73 -31.13
CA ILE A 12 -2.22 -10.79 -30.13
C ILE A 12 -3.31 -9.90 -30.73
N GLY A 13 -4.17 -9.33 -29.89
CA GLY A 13 -5.15 -8.33 -30.32
C GLY A 13 -4.50 -7.08 -30.94
N ILE A 14 -5.15 -6.48 -31.93
CA ILE A 14 -4.66 -5.25 -32.60
C ILE A 14 -4.46 -4.12 -31.59
N SER A 15 -5.38 -3.95 -30.63
CA SER A 15 -5.28 -2.99 -29.54
C SER A 15 -4.05 -3.22 -28.65
N THR A 16 -3.74 -4.48 -28.33
CA THR A 16 -2.54 -4.87 -27.58
C THR A 16 -1.26 -4.52 -28.35
N ALA A 17 -1.22 -4.82 -29.66
CA ALA A 17 -0.08 -4.47 -30.50
C ALA A 17 0.14 -2.95 -30.58
N ILE A 18 -0.93 -2.15 -30.67
CA ILE A 18 -0.85 -0.68 -30.64
C ILE A 18 -0.27 -0.21 -29.30
N ALA A 19 -0.77 -0.72 -28.17
CA ALA A 19 -0.30 -0.35 -26.84
C ALA A 19 1.18 -0.70 -26.62
N TRP A 20 1.63 -1.84 -27.13
CA TRP A 20 3.03 -2.27 -27.06
C TRP A 20 3.95 -1.41 -27.92
N ILE A 21 3.55 -1.08 -29.15
CA ILE A 21 4.32 -0.17 -30.02
C ILE A 21 4.42 1.23 -29.40
N ALA A 22 3.33 1.74 -28.81
CA ALA A 22 3.33 3.02 -28.12
C ALA A 22 4.25 3.01 -26.88
N SER A 23 4.22 1.93 -26.08
CA SER A 23 5.09 1.76 -24.90
C SER A 23 6.56 1.66 -25.30
N ALA A 24 6.88 0.90 -26.35
CA ALA A 24 8.24 0.76 -26.86
C ALA A 24 8.82 2.09 -27.38
N ARG A 25 7.99 2.94 -28.02
CA ARG A 25 8.40 4.30 -28.43
C ARG A 25 8.73 5.21 -27.25
N GLN A 26 8.14 4.95 -26.08
CA GLN A 26 8.43 5.66 -24.82
C GLN A 26 9.61 5.03 -24.05
N GLY A 27 10.33 4.07 -24.65
CA GLY A 27 11.44 3.36 -24.01
C GLY A 27 11.00 2.36 -22.93
N ARG A 28 9.70 2.08 -22.79
CA ARG A 28 9.16 1.10 -21.85
C ARG A 28 9.05 -0.26 -22.52
N LEU A 29 10.11 -1.05 -22.38
CA LEU A 29 10.19 -2.43 -22.86
C LEU A 29 9.80 -3.45 -21.79
N THR A 30 9.66 -3.02 -20.54
CA THR A 30 9.20 -3.84 -19.42
C THR A 30 7.72 -3.60 -19.14
N PRO A 31 6.97 -4.63 -18.71
CA PRO A 31 5.59 -4.45 -18.30
C PRO A 31 5.50 -3.47 -17.13
N ALA A 32 4.49 -2.60 -17.16
CA ALA A 32 4.17 -1.77 -16.00
C ALA A 32 3.79 -2.65 -14.80
N LYS A 33 4.00 -2.13 -13.57
CA LYS A 33 3.60 -2.83 -12.34
C LYS A 33 2.12 -3.23 -12.43
N GLN A 34 1.88 -4.54 -12.53
CA GLN A 34 0.53 -5.10 -12.55
C GLN A 34 -0.02 -5.18 -11.13
N GLY A 35 -1.33 -4.94 -10.97
CA GLY A 35 -2.03 -4.98 -9.69
C GLY A 35 -2.28 -3.60 -9.04
N ARG A 36 -2.75 -3.60 -7.79
CA ARG A 36 -3.12 -2.39 -7.05
C ARG A 36 -1.88 -1.47 -6.94
N ARG A 37 -2.07 -0.17 -7.25
CA ARG A 37 -1.03 0.84 -7.03
C ARG A 37 -0.53 0.72 -5.58
N GLY A 38 0.78 0.63 -5.42
CA GLY A 38 1.37 0.59 -4.08
C GLY A 38 1.13 1.92 -3.38
N GLY A 39 0.69 1.87 -2.14
CA GLY A 39 0.49 3.05 -1.31
C GLY A 39 -0.57 2.82 -0.23
N SER A 40 -0.34 3.41 0.94
CA SER A 40 -1.30 3.56 2.02
C SER A 40 -1.63 5.03 2.18
N ARG A 41 -2.84 5.34 2.67
CA ARG A 41 -3.19 6.72 3.09
C ARG A 41 -2.24 7.24 4.17
N LEU A 42 -1.57 6.33 4.89
CA LEU A 42 -0.54 6.65 5.89
C LEU A 42 0.76 7.16 5.28
N ASP A 43 1.03 6.94 3.99
CA ASP A 43 2.28 7.41 3.37
C ASP A 43 2.36 8.95 3.35
N ALA A 44 1.22 9.64 3.31
CA ALA A 44 1.16 11.10 3.41
C ALA A 44 1.34 11.62 4.85
N HIS A 45 1.30 10.73 5.85
CA HIS A 45 1.40 11.06 7.28
C HIS A 45 2.57 10.34 7.94
N GLU A 46 3.56 9.91 7.15
CA GLU A 46 4.69 9.14 7.64
C GLU A 46 5.46 9.87 8.74
N ASP A 47 5.83 11.12 8.51
CA ASP A 47 6.59 11.93 9.46
C ASP A 47 5.84 12.11 10.78
N PHE A 48 4.52 12.25 10.72
CA PHE A 48 3.68 12.33 11.91
C PHE A 48 3.68 11.02 12.71
N ILE A 49 3.63 9.89 12.01
CA ILE A 49 3.67 8.56 12.65
C ILE A 49 5.04 8.32 13.28
N ILE A 50 6.12 8.67 12.59
CA ILE A 50 7.49 8.56 13.12
C ILE A 50 7.66 9.46 14.34
N GLY A 51 7.21 10.72 14.27
CA GLY A 51 7.28 11.66 15.40
C GLY A 51 6.55 11.15 16.65
N MET A 52 5.39 10.50 16.50
CA MET A 52 4.70 9.88 17.64
C MET A 52 5.52 8.74 18.29
N ILE A 53 6.23 7.94 17.48
CA ILE A 53 7.06 6.83 17.97
C ILE A 53 8.31 7.36 18.68
N GLU A 54 8.90 8.44 18.17
CA GLU A 54 10.06 9.09 18.78
C GLU A 54 9.72 9.81 20.08
N GLU A 55 8.56 10.47 20.14
CA GLU A 55 8.05 11.14 21.35
C GLU A 55 7.71 10.13 22.45
N ALA A 56 7.07 9.01 22.10
CA ALA A 56 6.62 8.00 23.04
C ALA A 56 7.01 6.60 22.54
N LYS A 57 8.17 6.12 23.00
CA LYS A 57 8.74 4.82 22.61
C LYS A 57 7.84 3.61 22.93
N ASP A 58 6.94 3.75 23.92
CA ASP A 58 5.98 2.73 24.34
C ASP A 58 4.54 3.00 23.87
N ILE A 59 4.34 3.87 22.87
CA ILE A 59 3.00 4.14 22.32
C ILE A 59 2.37 2.86 21.75
N THR A 60 1.13 2.59 22.13
CA THR A 60 0.41 1.40 21.65
C THR A 60 -0.19 1.65 20.27
N LEU A 61 -0.38 0.58 19.48
CA LEU A 61 -1.04 0.67 18.16
C LEU A 61 -2.46 1.28 18.25
N ASN A 62 -3.17 1.06 19.35
CA ASN A 62 -4.52 1.61 19.55
C ASN A 62 -4.47 3.12 19.77
N GLU A 63 -3.51 3.62 20.55
CA GLU A 63 -3.30 5.05 20.75
C GLU A 63 -2.89 5.74 19.44
N MET A 64 -2.02 5.11 18.65
CA MET A 64 -1.66 5.64 17.33
C MET A 64 -2.88 5.75 16.40
N VAL A 65 -3.78 4.75 16.40
CA VAL A 65 -5.03 4.81 15.62
C VAL A 65 -5.92 5.96 16.08
N LEU A 66 -6.06 6.15 17.39
CA LEU A 66 -6.86 7.25 17.96
C LEU A 66 -6.28 8.62 17.60
N ARG A 67 -4.97 8.82 17.75
CA ARG A 67 -4.31 10.07 17.36
C ARG A 67 -4.41 10.34 15.86
N LEU A 68 -4.23 9.32 15.01
CA LEU A 68 -4.45 9.46 13.56
C LEU A 68 -5.89 9.87 13.22
N HIS A 69 -6.88 9.36 13.94
CA HIS A 69 -8.27 9.75 13.75
C HIS A 69 -8.53 11.19 14.20
N VAL A 70 -8.06 11.57 15.39
CA VAL A 70 -8.33 12.89 15.99
C VAL A 70 -7.53 14.00 15.32
N GLU A 71 -6.22 13.82 15.12
CA GLU A 71 -5.30 14.88 14.70
C GLU A 71 -5.12 14.99 13.18
N ARG A 72 -5.47 13.92 12.45
CA ARG A 72 -5.28 13.83 11.00
C ARG A 72 -6.54 13.43 10.23
N ALA A 73 -7.67 13.17 10.92
CA ALA A 73 -8.90 12.66 10.32
C ALA A 73 -8.68 11.38 9.48
N VAL A 74 -7.67 10.58 9.84
CA VAL A 74 -7.34 9.33 9.16
C VAL A 74 -7.98 8.17 9.91
N SER A 75 -9.08 7.67 9.37
CA SER A 75 -9.67 6.41 9.84
C SER A 75 -8.91 5.21 9.27
N ILE A 76 -8.23 4.47 10.15
CA ILE A 76 -7.54 3.23 9.80
C ILE A 76 -7.67 2.18 10.91
N GLY A 77 -7.81 0.92 10.54
CA GLY A 77 -7.82 -0.18 11.49
C GLY A 77 -6.42 -0.52 12.03
N ARG A 78 -6.37 -0.99 13.28
CA ARG A 78 -5.13 -1.45 13.96
C ARG A 78 -4.28 -2.38 13.09
N SER A 79 -4.90 -3.37 12.44
CA SER A 79 -4.19 -4.35 11.60
C SER A 79 -3.55 -3.71 10.36
N ALA A 80 -4.19 -2.69 9.77
CA ALA A 80 -3.64 -2.00 8.61
C ALA A 80 -2.46 -1.09 9.01
N LEU A 81 -2.53 -0.46 10.18
CA LEU A 81 -1.41 0.28 10.76
C LEU A 81 -0.23 -0.67 11.09
N ASP A 82 -0.49 -1.82 11.71
CA ASP A 82 0.53 -2.85 12.01
C ASP A 82 1.24 -3.36 10.74
N VAL A 83 0.48 -3.68 9.69
CA VAL A 83 1.04 -4.11 8.40
C VAL A 83 1.87 -2.99 7.76
N TRP A 84 1.40 -1.74 7.86
CA TRP A 84 2.12 -0.60 7.31
C TRP A 84 3.45 -0.34 8.04
N LEU A 85 3.44 -0.41 9.38
CA LEU A 85 4.64 -0.28 10.22
C LEU A 85 5.66 -1.40 9.96
N ARG A 86 5.20 -2.66 9.87
CA ARG A 86 6.08 -3.80 9.56
C ARG A 86 6.78 -3.67 8.22
N LYS A 87 6.11 -3.11 7.20
CA LYS A 87 6.74 -2.84 5.89
C LYS A 87 7.89 -1.83 5.97
N ARG A 88 7.93 -1.03 7.03
CA ARG A 88 8.94 0.02 7.29
C ARG A 88 9.93 -0.38 8.38
N GLY A 89 9.93 -1.66 8.79
CA GLY A 89 10.88 -2.20 9.78
C GLY A 89 10.46 -2.04 11.24
N TRP A 90 9.31 -1.43 11.53
CA TRP A 90 8.82 -1.25 12.89
C TRP A 90 8.07 -2.50 13.36
N THR A 91 8.43 -3.01 14.54
CA THR A 91 7.78 -4.15 15.17
C THR A 91 7.19 -3.73 16.52
N PHE A 92 5.87 -3.65 16.60
CA PHE A 92 5.16 -3.40 17.86
C PHE A 92 4.71 -4.72 18.48
N LYS A 93 4.81 -4.81 19.80
CA LYS A 93 4.27 -5.96 20.55
C LYS A 93 2.75 -5.94 20.41
N LYS A 94 2.17 -7.09 20.05
CA LYS A 94 0.70 -7.22 20.04
C LYS A 94 0.20 -7.21 21.48
N ASP A 95 -0.48 -6.15 21.87
CA ASP A 95 -1.34 -6.17 23.06
C ASP A 95 -2.48 -7.15 22.83
N ARG A 96 -2.38 -8.31 23.49
CA ARG A 96 -3.45 -9.30 23.59
C ARG A 96 -4.36 -8.88 24.75
N THR A 97 -5.09 -7.77 24.61
CA THR A 97 -6.32 -7.58 25.39
C THR A 97 -7.39 -8.44 24.74
N CYS A 98 -7.27 -9.76 24.95
CA CYS A 98 -8.36 -10.67 24.72
C CYS A 98 -9.48 -10.32 25.70
N THR A 99 -10.50 -9.60 25.23
CA THR A 99 -11.82 -9.71 25.84
C THR A 99 -12.35 -11.07 25.45
N GLY A 100 -11.98 -12.08 26.23
CA GLY A 100 -12.58 -13.40 26.22
C GLY A 100 -13.34 -13.58 27.54
N ALA A 101 -14.50 -14.22 27.44
CA ALA A 101 -15.45 -14.62 28.49
C ALA A 101 -16.49 -13.56 28.91
N GLY A 102 -17.68 -13.67 28.31
CA GLY A 102 -18.93 -13.46 29.05
C GLY A 102 -19.54 -14.83 29.35
N PRO A 103 -19.80 -15.21 30.61
CA PRO A 103 -20.67 -16.34 30.93
C PRO A 103 -22.11 -15.84 31.08
N SER A 104 -23.05 -16.47 30.39
CA SER A 104 -24.44 -16.71 30.81
C SER A 104 -25.09 -17.64 29.81
#